data_AF-A0A377W1F2-F1
#
_entry.id   AF-A0A377W1F2-F1
#
_cell.length_a   1.000
_cell.length_b   1.000
_cell.length_c   1.000
_cell.angle_alpha   90.00
_cell.angle_beta   90.00
_cell.angle_gamma   90.00
#
_symmetry.space_group_name_H-M   'P 1'
#
loop_
_entity.id
_entity.type
_entity.pdbx_description
1 polymer ?
#
loop_
_entity_poly.entity_id
_entity_poly.type
_entity_poly.pdbx_seq_one_letter_code
_entity_poly.pdbx_strand_id
1 'polypeptide(L)'
;MTDIENYHNWLRDAHAMEKQAESLLVATIRRLDNEPQLRTRLEQHLYETRRQLSALQDIIARNHIFPLCAEGCDEPGGGVRTDHWHHAAR
;
A
#
# COMPACT_ATOMS: atom_id res chain seq x y z
N MET A 1 3.01 -0.11 -26.25
CA MET A 1 2.46 -0.62 -24.99
C MET A 1 1.61 -1.82 -25.30
N THR A 2 1.95 -2.96 -24.70
CA THR A 2 1.16 -4.20 -24.79
C THR A 2 0.10 -4.22 -23.70
N ASP A 3 -0.95 -5.04 -23.86
CA ASP A 3 -1.99 -5.18 -22.84
C ASP A 3 -1.43 -5.68 -21.49
N ILE A 4 -0.36 -6.49 -21.53
CA ILE A 4 0.33 -6.99 -20.33
C ILE A 4 1.05 -5.86 -19.58
N GLU A 5 1.73 -4.97 -20.31
CA GLU A 5 2.39 -3.80 -19.70
C GLU A 5 1.37 -2.86 -19.05
N ASN A 6 0.24 -2.62 -19.72
CA ASN A 6 -0.85 -1.81 -19.18
C ASN A 6 -1.43 -2.44 -17.91
N TYR A 7 -1.68 -3.74 -17.92
CA TYR A 7 -2.15 -4.48 -16.75
C TYR A 7 -1.19 -4.33 -15.56
N HIS A 8 0.12 -4.44 -15.78
CA HIS A 8 1.11 -4.26 -14.72
C HIS A 8 1.15 -2.84 -14.17
N ASN A 9 1.00 -1.82 -15.02
CA ASN A 9 0.95 -0.43 -14.58
C ASN A 9 -0.30 -0.17 -13.73
N TRP A 10 -1.46 -0.66 -14.15
CA TRP A 10 -2.70 -0.51 -13.38
C TRP A 10 -2.62 -1.19 -12.01
N LEU A 11 -1.96 -2.35 -11.90
CA LEU A 11 -1.75 -2.98 -10.60
C LEU A 11 -0.85 -2.15 -9.68
N ARG A 12 0.21 -1.53 -10.21
CA ARG A 12 1.08 -0.64 -9.43
C ARG A 12 0.34 0.63 -8.99
N ASP A 13 -0.42 1.24 -9.90
CA ASP A 13 -1.21 2.43 -9.60
C ASP A 13 -2.27 2.12 -8.53
N ALA A 14 -2.99 1.00 -8.67
CA ALA A 14 -3.97 0.56 -7.68
C ALA A 14 -3.32 0.36 -6.29
N HIS A 15 -2.15 -0.29 -6.23
CA HIS A 15 -1.45 -0.49 -4.96
C HIS A 15 -1.01 0.84 -4.33
N ALA A 16 -0.48 1.76 -5.13
CA ALA A 16 -0.10 3.09 -4.66
C ALA A 16 -1.31 3.89 -4.14
N MET A 17 -2.43 3.82 -4.86
CA MET A 17 -3.69 4.45 -4.45
C MET A 17 -4.22 3.90 -3.12
N GLU A 18 -4.22 2.57 -2.93
CA GLU A 18 -4.67 1.97 -1.67
C GLU A 18 -3.78 2.36 -0.49
N LYS A 19 -2.46 2.41 -0.70
CA LYS A 19 -1.51 2.85 0.33
C LYS A 19 -1.71 4.32 0.72
N GLN A 20 -1.99 5.17 -0.26
CA GLN A 20 -2.34 6.57 -0.02
C GLN A 20 -3.69 6.69 0.71
N ALA A 21 -4.70 5.92 0.31
CA ALA A 21 -6.01 5.89 0.95
C ALA A 21 -5.90 5.45 2.42
N GLU A 22 -5.11 4.43 2.71
CA GLU A 22 -4.83 3.99 4.09
C GLU A 22 -4.30 5.15 4.94
N SER A 23 -3.28 5.85 4.44
CA SER A 23 -2.66 6.98 5.14
C SER A 23 -3.65 8.11 5.42
N LEU A 24 -4.50 8.43 4.44
CA LEU A 24 -5.55 9.45 4.57
C LEU A 24 -6.62 9.04 5.58
N LEU A 25 -7.08 7.79 5.55
CA LEU A 25 -8.07 7.27 6.48
C LEU A 25 -7.55 7.30 7.92
N VAL A 26 -6.32 6.84 8.15
CA VAL A 26 -5.67 6.91 9.46
C VAL A 26 -5.59 8.35 9.97
N ALA A 27 -5.16 9.30 9.13
CA ALA A 27 -5.08 10.71 9.51
C ALA A 27 -6.47 11.30 9.81
N THR A 28 -7.49 10.92 9.05
CA THR A 28 -8.86 11.40 9.22
C THR A 28 -9.48 10.88 10.52
N ILE A 29 -9.36 9.58 10.79
CA ILE A 29 -9.87 8.93 12.02
C ILE A 29 -9.23 9.57 13.26
N ARG A 30 -7.93 9.87 13.22
CA ARG A 30 -7.20 10.51 14.33
C ARG A 30 -7.71 11.90 14.69
N ARG A 31 -8.32 12.62 13.75
CA ARG A 31 -8.82 13.99 13.95
C ARG A 31 -10.32 14.04 14.32
N LEU A 32 -11.01 12.91 14.30
CA LEU A 32 -12.44 12.80 14.60
C LEU A 32 -12.65 12.50 16.09
N ASP A 33 -12.99 13.54 16.84
CA ASP A 33 -13.26 13.45 18.29
C ASP A 33 -14.76 13.38 18.63
N ASN A 34 -15.63 14.04 17.86
CA ASN A 34 -17.04 14.27 18.28
C ASN A 34 -18.10 13.51 17.47
N GLU A 35 -17.70 12.70 16.48
CA GLU A 35 -18.63 12.01 15.56
C GLU A 35 -18.40 10.48 15.58
N PRO A 36 -18.91 9.76 16.60
CA PRO A 36 -18.59 8.35 16.81
C PRO A 36 -19.07 7.44 15.67
N GLN A 37 -20.23 7.74 15.07
CA GLN A 37 -20.78 6.94 13.97
C GLN A 37 -19.94 7.05 12.69
N LEU A 38 -19.44 8.26 12.40
CA LEU A 38 -18.56 8.48 11.25
C LEU A 38 -17.20 7.80 11.47
N ARG A 39 -16.64 7.91 12.68
CA ARG A 39 -15.41 7.20 13.07
C ARG A 39 -15.55 5.70 12.83
N THR A 40 -16.62 5.05 13.29
CA THR A 40 -16.83 3.61 13.07
C THR A 40 -16.84 3.24 11.59
N ARG A 41 -17.49 4.04 10.74
CA ARG A 41 -17.50 3.77 9.29
C ARG A 41 -16.13 3.94 8.65
N LEU A 42 -15.36 4.93 9.09
CA LEU A 42 -14.00 5.14 8.58
C LEU A 42 -13.04 4.04 9.06
N GLU A 43 -13.18 3.56 10.29
CA GLU A 43 -12.42 2.42 10.80
C GLU A 43 -12.77 1.13 10.03
N GLN A 44 -14.05 0.92 9.72
CA GLN A 44 -14.47 -0.18 8.85
C GLN A 44 -13.86 -0.05 7.44
N HIS A 45 -13.88 1.16 6.86
CA HIS A 45 -13.28 1.38 5.55
C HIS A 45 -11.76 1.17 5.58
N LEU A 46 -11.07 1.61 6.63
CA LEU A 46 -9.64 1.37 6.82
C LEU A 46 -9.33 -0.14 6.84
N TYR A 47 -10.17 -0.93 7.49
CA TYR A 47 -10.02 -2.39 7.48
C TYR A 47 -10.18 -2.97 6.06
N GLU A 48 -11.17 -2.50 5.30
CA GLU A 48 -11.39 -2.92 3.91
C GLU A 48 -10.23 -2.53 2.99
N THR A 49 -9.74 -1.29 3.08
CA THR A 49 -8.57 -0.78 2.34
C THR A 49 -7.32 -1.62 2.62
N ARG A 50 -7.07 -2.01 3.88
CA ARG A 50 -5.94 -2.90 4.22
C ARG A 50 -6.08 -4.28 3.61
N ARG A 51 -7.30 -4.83 3.56
CA ARG A 51 -7.55 -6.11 2.89
C ARG A 51 -7.37 -6.01 1.38
N GLN A 52 -7.80 -4.91 0.76
CA GLN A 52 -7.60 -4.64 -0.66
C GLN A 52 -6.10 -4.51 -0.98
N LEU A 53 -5.34 -3.80 -0.15
CA LEU A 53 -3.89 -3.68 -0.28
C LEU A 53 -3.19 -5.06 -0.22
N SER A 54 -3.57 -5.90 0.75
CA SER A 54 -3.04 -7.27 0.85
C SER A 54 -3.38 -8.12 -0.39
N ALA A 55 -4.61 -8.02 -0.91
CA ALA A 55 -4.99 -8.74 -2.12
C ALA A 55 -4.21 -8.27 -3.35
N LEU A 56 -3.97 -6.96 -3.48
CA LEU A 56 -3.14 -6.40 -4.54
C LEU A 56 -1.69 -6.89 -4.43
N GLN A 57 -1.13 -6.92 -3.21
CA GLN A 57 0.22 -7.44 -2.97
C GLN A 57 0.35 -8.91 -3.39
N ASP A 58 -0.64 -9.74 -3.07
CA ASP A 58 -0.67 -11.14 -3.50
C ASP A 58 -0.70 -11.28 -5.03
N ILE A 59 -1.52 -10.47 -5.71
CA ILE A 59 -1.63 -10.50 -7.18
C ILE A 59 -0.31 -10.01 -7.81
N ILE A 60 0.26 -8.92 -7.31
CA ILE A 60 1.52 -8.36 -7.77
C ILE A 60 2.66 -9.38 -7.61
N ALA A 61 2.74 -10.07 -6.47
CA ALA A 61 3.72 -11.12 -6.21
C ALA A 61 3.58 -12.30 -7.17
N ARG A 62 2.35 -12.78 -7.41
CA ARG A 62 2.07 -13.88 -8.37
C ARG A 62 2.44 -13.54 -9.80
N ASN A 63 2.32 -12.27 -10.19
CA ASN A 63 2.67 -11.80 -11.52
C ASN A 63 4.16 -11.40 -11.64
N HIS A 64 4.97 -11.59 -10.58
CA HIS A 64 6.38 -11.17 -10.52
C HIS A 64 6.61 -9.69 -10.84
N ILE A 65 5.60 -8.87 -10.57
CA ILE A 65 5.66 -7.42 -10.73
C ILE A 65 6.33 -6.91 -9.46
N PHE A 66 7.65 -6.89 -9.40
CA PHE A 66 8.30 -6.32 -8.22
C PHE A 66 7.86 -4.85 -8.09
N PRO A 67 7.44 -4.40 -6.90
CA PRO A 67 7.16 -3.00 -6.68
C PRO A 67 8.46 -2.25 -6.92
N LEU A 68 8.49 -1.44 -7.99
CA LEU A 68 9.49 -0.39 -8.09
C LEU A 68 9.25 0.51 -6.88
N CYS A 69 10.25 0.55 -6.01
CA CYS A 69 10.31 1.26 -4.73
C CYS A 69 9.56 0.60 -3.56
N ALA A 70 10.30 -0.27 -2.85
CA ALA A 70 10.28 -0.19 -1.39
C ALA A 70 10.59 1.26 -0.98
N GLU A 71 9.87 1.79 0.00
CA GLU A 71 10.02 3.15 0.46
C GLU A 71 11.47 3.44 0.86
N GLY A 72 12.07 4.45 0.21
CA GLY A 72 13.48 4.79 0.37
C GLY A 72 14.04 5.76 -0.68
N CYS A 73 13.22 6.64 -1.26
CA CYS A 73 13.70 7.76 -2.08
C CYS A 73 13.44 9.09 -1.38
N ASP A 74 13.92 9.22 -0.14
CA ASP A 74 14.31 10.49 0.45
C ASP A 74 15.70 10.25 1.07
N GLU A 75 16.76 10.48 0.30
CA GLU A 75 18.08 10.72 0.90
C GLU A 75 18.23 12.23 1.13
N PRO A 76 18.67 12.59 2.33
CA PRO A 76 19.96 13.26 2.37
C PRO A 76 20.87 12.55 3.35
N GLY A 77 21.69 11.63 2.83
CA GLY A 77 22.91 11.18 3.48
C GLY A 77 22.82 9.87 4.26
N GLY A 78 23.22 8.79 3.60
CA GLY A 78 24.26 7.89 4.10
C GLY A 78 23.78 6.62 4.81
N GLY A 79 23.90 5.49 4.10
CA GLY A 79 24.40 4.24 4.69
C GLY A 79 23.38 3.14 5.02
N VAL A 80 23.27 2.17 4.09
CA VAL A 80 23.23 0.70 4.29
C VAL A 80 22.22 0.12 5.30
N ARG A 81 21.21 -0.64 4.84
CA ARG A 81 21.25 -2.13 4.74
C ARG A 81 19.90 -2.71 4.26
N THR A 82 19.91 -3.44 3.15
CA THR A 82 18.76 -4.16 2.59
C THR A 82 18.80 -5.64 2.98
N ASP A 83 18.27 -6.03 4.15
CA ASP A 83 18.18 -7.45 4.54
C ASP A 83 16.91 -7.75 5.36
N HIS A 84 15.71 -7.57 4.80
CA HIS A 84 14.49 -7.98 5.51
C HIS A 84 13.52 -8.86 4.71
N TRP A 85 13.61 -8.91 3.37
CA TRP A 85 12.57 -9.56 2.56
C TRP A 85 12.89 -10.98 2.06
N HIS A 86 14.10 -11.51 2.27
CA HIS A 86 14.45 -12.89 1.90
C HIS A 86 13.90 -13.97 2.86
N HIS A 87 13.32 -13.60 4.00
CA HIS A 87 12.84 -14.57 4.99
C HIS A 87 11.33 -14.89 4.92
N ALA A 88 10.55 -14.11 4.17
CA ALA A 88 9.09 -14.25 4.07
C ALA A 88 8.61 -15.14 2.91
N ALA A 89 9.53 -15.61 2.06
CA ALA A 89 9.24 -16.48 0.90
C ALA A 89 9.83 -17.89 1.10
N ARG A 90 9.49 -18.54 2.22
CA ARG A 90 9.77 -19.97 2.45
C ARG A 90 8.52 -20.67 2.97
#